data_AF-A0A3B8HBE5-F1
#
_entry.id   AF-A0A3B8HBE5-F1
#
_cell.length_a   1.000
_cell.length_b   1.000
_cell.length_c   1.000
_cell.angle_alpha   90.00
_cell.angle_beta   90.00
_cell.angle_gamma   90.00
#
_symmetry.space_group_name_H-M   'P 1'
#
loop_
_entity.id
_entity.type
_entity.pdbx_description
1 polymer ?
#
loop_
_entity_poly.entity_id
_entity_poly.type
_entity_poly.pdbx_seq_one_letter_code
_entity_poly.pdbx_strand_id
1 'polypeptide(L)'
;MNDVEQITFSGETARRNNLEVLYITERCVFRLTQEAVELTEIAPGMDLEKDILAYMDFKPSVKNLKTMDARIFMLAPMGLKTDLISMPLSERLIYDPADNMFYVNFEGLQVLSMKDIEDIRVQAEAILGPLGRKVNAIVNYDNFFILPDLADAYVDMVKALVSRFYENVTRYTTSAFLRMKIGEGLKVRGVAPYIHESREEARKGLTGRR
;
A
#
# COMPACT_ATOMS: atom_id res chain seq x y z
N MET A 1 1.85 -44.53 -8.65
CA MET A 1 0.41 -44.69 -8.95
C MET A 1 0.18 -43.98 -10.28
N ASN A 2 -0.17 -44.68 -11.38
CA ASN A 2 0.03 -44.18 -12.75
C ASN A 2 -1.23 -43.93 -13.59
N ASP A 3 -2.41 -43.90 -12.99
CA ASP A 3 -3.62 -43.51 -13.73
C ASP A 3 -4.52 -42.62 -12.88
N VAL A 4 -4.89 -41.47 -13.45
CA VAL A 4 -5.85 -40.53 -12.86
C VAL A 4 -7.16 -40.72 -13.62
N GLU A 5 -8.21 -41.16 -12.94
CA GLU A 5 -9.51 -41.46 -13.57
C GLU A 5 -10.15 -40.24 -14.26
N GLN A 6 -9.80 -39.03 -13.82
CA GLN A 6 -10.22 -37.78 -14.46
C GLN A 6 -9.18 -36.68 -14.25
N ILE A 7 -8.66 -36.11 -15.36
CA ILE A 7 -7.75 -34.96 -15.31
C ILE A 7 -8.58 -33.67 -15.22
N THR A 8 -8.70 -33.11 -14.01
CA THR A 8 -9.34 -31.80 -13.77
C THR A 8 -8.39 -30.62 -13.99
N PHE A 9 -7.07 -30.87 -14.01
CA PHE A 9 -6.03 -29.89 -14.28
C PHE A 9 -4.88 -30.50 -15.09
N SER A 10 -4.52 -29.89 -16.22
CA SER A 10 -3.40 -30.33 -17.07
C SER A 10 -2.20 -29.40 -16.92
N GLY A 11 -1.14 -29.91 -16.27
CA GLY A 11 0.12 -29.18 -16.12
C GLY A 11 0.80 -28.89 -17.46
N GLU A 12 0.68 -29.78 -18.44
CA GLU A 12 1.22 -29.56 -19.79
C GLU A 12 0.54 -28.40 -20.51
N THR A 13 -0.79 -28.28 -20.39
CA THR A 13 -1.53 -27.14 -20.95
C THR A 13 -1.16 -25.84 -20.24
N ALA A 14 -1.02 -25.86 -18.91
CA ALA A 14 -0.58 -24.69 -18.15
C ALA A 14 0.83 -24.22 -18.56
N ARG A 15 1.77 -25.15 -18.76
CA ARG A 15 3.12 -24.86 -19.28
C ARG A 15 3.09 -24.23 -20.67
N ARG A 16 2.31 -24.82 -21.59
CA ARG A 16 2.16 -24.31 -22.96
C ARG A 16 1.58 -22.89 -22.99
N ASN A 17 0.66 -22.59 -22.07
CA ASN A 17 0.04 -21.27 -21.94
C ASN A 17 0.86 -20.31 -21.05
N ASN A 18 2.05 -20.72 -20.60
CA ASN A 18 2.94 -19.94 -19.75
C ASN A 18 2.24 -19.39 -18.48
N LEU A 19 1.35 -20.19 -17.89
CA LEU A 19 0.65 -19.85 -16.66
C LEU A 19 1.55 -20.10 -15.45
N GLU A 20 1.54 -19.18 -14.49
CA GLU A 20 2.15 -19.44 -13.19
C GLU A 20 1.26 -20.39 -12.38
N VAL A 21 1.83 -21.53 -11.97
CA VAL A 21 1.13 -22.55 -11.19
C VAL A 21 1.95 -22.85 -9.94
N LEU A 22 1.32 -22.67 -8.79
CA LEU A 22 1.88 -23.00 -7.48
C LEU A 22 1.06 -24.10 -6.82
N TYR A 23 1.74 -25.08 -6.23
CA TYR A 23 1.15 -26.09 -5.35
C TYR A 23 1.56 -25.76 -3.94
N ILE A 24 0.62 -25.31 -3.11
CA ILE A 24 0.90 -24.82 -1.76
C ILE A 24 0.34 -25.84 -0.78
N THR A 25 1.19 -26.30 0.14
CA THR A 25 0.85 -27.19 1.25
C THR A 25 1.15 -26.50 2.57
N GLU A 26 0.83 -27.15 3.68
CA GLU A 26 1.21 -26.69 5.01
C GLU A 26 2.73 -26.76 5.27
N ARG A 27 3.48 -27.55 4.49
CA ARG A 27 4.93 -27.79 4.70
C ARG A 27 5.82 -27.13 3.67
N CYS A 28 5.30 -26.90 2.48
CA CYS A 28 6.11 -26.44 1.35
C CYS A 28 5.28 -25.88 0.19
N VAL A 29 5.96 -25.10 -0.64
CA VAL A 29 5.43 -24.57 -1.89
C VAL A 29 6.23 -25.13 -3.06
N PHE A 30 5.53 -25.65 -4.05
CA PHE A 30 6.10 -26.05 -5.32
C PHE A 30 5.64 -25.13 -6.45
N ARG A 31 6.48 -24.98 -7.46
CA ARG A 31 6.18 -24.28 -8.71
C ARG A 31 6.27 -25.22 -9.88
N LEU A 32 5.29 -25.16 -10.78
CA LEU A 32 5.41 -25.79 -12.09
C LEU A 32 6.32 -24.94 -12.98
N THR A 33 7.51 -25.43 -13.28
CA THR A 33 8.41 -24.83 -14.29
C THR A 33 8.19 -25.48 -15.65
N GLN A 34 8.80 -24.95 -16.71
CA GLN A 34 8.77 -25.55 -18.04
C GLN A 34 9.36 -26.97 -18.07
N GLU A 35 10.33 -27.25 -17.20
CA GLU A 35 11.08 -28.51 -17.18
C GLU A 35 10.49 -29.49 -16.15
N ALA A 36 10.34 -29.05 -14.90
CA ALA A 36 9.96 -29.92 -13.78
C ALA A 36 9.09 -29.19 -12.74
N VAL A 37 8.66 -29.92 -11.72
CA VAL A 37 8.16 -29.32 -10.48
C VAL A 37 9.37 -28.92 -9.64
N GLU A 38 9.42 -27.66 -9.23
CA GLU A 38 10.47 -27.11 -8.38
C GLU A 38 9.92 -26.88 -6.97
N LEU A 39 10.64 -27.32 -5.95
CA LEU A 39 10.37 -26.98 -4.56
C LEU A 39 10.97 -25.59 -4.28
N THR A 40 10.11 -24.60 -4.06
CA THR A 40 10.53 -23.20 -3.93
C THR A 40 10.56 -22.70 -2.49
N GLU A 41 9.66 -23.21 -1.62
CA GLU A 41 9.61 -22.81 -0.22
C GLU A 41 9.40 -24.00 0.72
N ILE A 42 9.99 -23.92 1.93
CA ILE A 42 9.83 -24.88 3.04
C ILE A 42 9.36 -24.15 4.30
N ALA A 43 8.43 -24.76 5.03
CA ALA A 43 7.93 -24.23 6.29
C ALA A 43 9.06 -24.06 7.34
N PRO A 44 9.02 -23.01 8.18
CA PRO A 44 10.05 -22.78 9.19
C PRO A 44 10.22 -23.98 10.12
N GLY A 45 11.47 -24.39 10.33
CA GLY A 45 11.81 -25.47 11.25
C GLY A 45 11.65 -26.90 10.72
N MET A 46 11.29 -27.07 9.44
CA MET A 46 11.21 -28.39 8.80
C MET A 46 12.53 -28.83 8.16
N ASP A 47 12.79 -30.15 8.17
CA ASP A 47 13.92 -30.81 7.52
C ASP A 47 13.52 -31.25 6.11
N LEU A 48 14.26 -30.78 5.09
CA LEU A 48 13.96 -31.04 3.68
C LEU A 48 13.87 -32.54 3.36
N GLU A 49 14.82 -33.33 3.85
CA GLU A 49 14.91 -34.76 3.50
C GLU A 49 13.85 -35.55 4.25
N LYS A 50 13.72 -35.33 5.56
CA LYS A 50 12.86 -36.13 6.44
C LYS A 50 11.39 -35.74 6.34
N ASP A 51 11.10 -34.44 6.23
CA ASP A 51 9.73 -33.94 6.38
C ASP A 51 9.03 -33.70 5.05
N ILE A 52 9.78 -33.61 3.94
CA ILE A 52 9.27 -33.40 2.59
C ILE A 52 9.65 -34.55 1.67
N LEU A 53 10.93 -34.71 1.33
CA LEU A 53 11.35 -35.61 0.24
C LEU A 53 11.07 -37.09 0.55
N ALA A 54 11.13 -37.50 1.82
CA ALA A 54 10.78 -38.85 2.24
C ALA A 54 9.30 -39.24 2.00
N TYR A 55 8.43 -38.25 1.81
CA TYR A 55 6.99 -38.44 1.59
C TYR A 55 6.57 -38.28 0.11
N MET A 56 7.52 -38.16 -0.82
CA MET A 56 7.24 -37.94 -2.24
C MET A 56 7.64 -39.13 -3.11
N ASP A 57 6.75 -39.51 -4.03
CA ASP A 57 7.00 -40.55 -5.05
C ASP A 57 7.95 -40.09 -6.17
N PHE A 58 8.32 -38.80 -6.21
CA PHE A 58 9.26 -38.23 -7.16
C PHE A 58 10.12 -37.16 -6.49
N LYS A 59 11.30 -36.90 -7.06
CA LYS A 59 12.21 -35.86 -6.55
C LYS A 59 11.98 -34.54 -7.30
N PRO A 60 11.44 -33.48 -6.65
CA PRO A 60 11.34 -32.16 -7.25
C PRO A 60 12.74 -31.58 -7.46
N SER A 61 12.88 -30.63 -8.37
CA SER A 61 14.11 -29.83 -8.44
C SER A 61 14.17 -28.88 -7.24
N VAL A 62 15.37 -28.69 -6.68
CA VAL A 62 15.62 -27.77 -5.57
C VAL A 62 16.80 -26.89 -5.97
N LYS A 63 16.55 -25.60 -6.22
CA LYS A 63 17.58 -24.64 -6.64
C LYS A 63 17.80 -23.57 -5.58
N ASN A 64 16.81 -22.70 -5.39
CA ASN A 64 16.88 -21.57 -4.46
C ASN A 64 15.79 -21.71 -3.40
N LEU A 65 15.89 -22.76 -2.59
CA LEU A 65 14.91 -23.04 -1.54
C LEU A 65 14.89 -21.92 -0.50
N LYS A 66 13.71 -21.34 -0.28
CA LYS A 66 13.50 -20.30 0.74
C LYS A 66 12.67 -20.84 1.88
N THR A 67 12.78 -20.21 3.04
CA THR A 67 11.81 -20.43 4.12
C THR A 67 10.52 -19.67 3.80
N MET A 68 9.37 -20.31 4.00
CA MET A 68 8.06 -19.65 3.94
C MET A 68 7.98 -18.52 4.97
N ASP A 69 7.14 -17.51 4.72
CA ASP A 69 6.94 -16.42 5.68
C ASP A 69 6.47 -16.97 7.03
N ALA A 70 7.27 -16.78 8.07
CA ALA A 70 6.99 -17.33 9.39
C ALA A 70 5.66 -16.84 9.99
N ARG A 71 5.15 -15.69 9.54
CA ARG A 71 3.86 -15.14 9.98
C ARG A 71 2.67 -16.02 9.57
N ILE A 72 2.81 -16.82 8.50
CA ILE A 72 1.81 -17.81 8.08
C ILE A 72 1.57 -18.86 9.19
N PHE A 73 2.58 -19.11 10.02
CA PHE A 73 2.58 -20.14 11.07
C PHE A 73 2.30 -19.57 12.46
N MET A 74 1.88 -18.30 12.55
CA MET A 74 1.56 -17.63 13.81
C MET A 74 0.06 -17.32 13.89
N LEU A 75 -0.49 -17.30 15.11
CA LEU A 75 -1.89 -16.93 15.34
C LEU A 75 -2.16 -15.44 15.17
N ALA A 76 -1.14 -14.59 15.33
CA ALA A 76 -1.28 -13.15 15.19
C ALA A 76 -1.59 -12.75 13.73
N PRO A 77 -2.38 -11.68 13.50
CA PRO A 77 -2.60 -11.17 12.15
C PRO A 77 -1.27 -10.87 11.43
N MET A 78 -1.12 -11.35 10.18
CA MET A 78 0.14 -11.20 9.41
C MET A 78 0.50 -9.75 9.05
N GLY A 79 -0.46 -8.81 9.14
CA GLY A 79 -0.21 -7.40 8.79
C GLY A 79 -0.13 -7.13 7.28
N LEU A 80 -0.64 -8.04 6.42
CA LEU A 80 -0.54 -7.93 4.95
C LEU A 80 -1.04 -6.59 4.38
N LYS A 81 -1.98 -5.91 5.06
CA LYS A 81 -2.45 -4.59 4.64
C LYS A 81 -1.32 -3.56 4.60
N THR A 82 -0.37 -3.64 5.53
CA THR A 82 0.82 -2.78 5.55
C THR A 82 1.75 -3.13 4.39
N ASP A 83 1.99 -4.41 4.15
CA ASP A 83 2.90 -4.89 3.13
C ASP A 83 2.38 -4.64 1.70
N LEU A 84 1.08 -4.83 1.47
CA LEU A 84 0.45 -4.77 0.16
C LEU A 84 -0.02 -3.36 -0.24
N ILE A 85 -0.13 -2.42 0.71
CA ILE A 85 -0.65 -1.05 0.48
C ILE A 85 0.41 0.03 0.78
N SER A 86 1.64 -0.35 1.16
CA SER A 86 2.71 0.60 1.45
C SER A 86 3.31 1.20 0.18
N MET A 87 2.58 2.11 -0.48
CA MET A 87 3.24 3.15 -1.26
C MET A 87 4.10 3.98 -0.29
N PRO A 88 5.43 4.06 -0.47
CA PRO A 88 6.30 4.86 0.38
C PRO A 88 5.84 6.32 0.40
N LEU A 89 6.01 7.01 1.53
CA LEU A 89 5.60 8.41 1.67
C LEU A 89 6.24 9.32 0.62
N SER A 90 7.46 9.00 0.18
CA SER A 90 8.17 9.72 -0.90
C SER A 90 7.48 9.62 -2.26
N GLU A 91 6.77 8.52 -2.54
CA GLU A 91 6.02 8.35 -3.79
C GLU A 91 4.62 8.97 -3.72
N ARG A 92 4.15 9.29 -2.51
CA ARG A 92 2.85 9.91 -2.26
C ARG A 92 2.85 11.43 -2.47
N LEU A 93 4.01 12.07 -2.47
CA LEU A 93 4.16 13.51 -2.50
C LEU A 93 4.91 13.93 -3.76
N ILE A 94 4.21 14.54 -4.70
CA ILE A 94 4.76 14.90 -6.02
C ILE A 94 4.47 16.37 -6.30
N TYR A 95 5.51 17.15 -6.58
CA TYR A 95 5.37 18.51 -7.09
C TYR A 95 5.55 18.53 -8.60
N ASP A 96 4.57 19.11 -9.29
CA ASP A 96 4.61 19.39 -10.73
C ASP A 96 4.88 20.89 -10.95
N PRO A 97 6.06 21.27 -11.48
CA PRO A 97 6.41 22.66 -11.73
C PRO A 97 5.65 23.28 -12.92
N ALA A 98 5.11 22.48 -13.86
CA ALA A 98 4.44 22.98 -15.05
C ALA A 98 3.20 23.81 -14.70
N ASP A 99 2.40 23.29 -13.76
CA ASP A 99 1.14 23.90 -13.32
C ASP A 99 1.20 24.43 -11.86
N ASN A 100 2.39 24.44 -11.25
CA ASN A 100 2.62 24.81 -9.84
C ASN A 100 1.70 24.04 -8.87
N MET A 101 1.66 22.72 -9.03
CA MET A 101 0.73 21.83 -8.34
C MET A 101 1.45 20.81 -7.46
N PHE A 102 1.02 20.65 -6.22
CA PHE A 102 1.49 19.65 -5.29
C PHE A 102 0.44 18.57 -5.09
N TYR A 103 0.73 17.37 -5.57
CA TYR A 103 -0.12 16.19 -5.45
C TYR A 103 0.27 15.40 -4.21
N VAL A 104 -0.73 15.13 -3.37
CA VAL A 104 -0.58 14.36 -2.14
C VAL A 104 -1.53 13.17 -2.18
N ASN A 105 -0.99 11.96 -2.33
CA ASN A 105 -1.76 10.72 -2.32
C ASN A 105 -1.69 10.02 -0.95
N PHE A 106 -2.60 10.33 -0.03
CA PHE A 106 -2.70 9.63 1.24
C PHE A 106 -3.67 8.44 1.20
N GLU A 107 -3.93 7.90 0.01
CA GLU A 107 -4.80 6.75 -0.12
C GLU A 107 -4.27 5.54 0.67
N GLY A 108 -5.09 5.01 1.59
CA GLY A 108 -4.72 3.88 2.44
C GLY A 108 -3.64 4.18 3.49
N LEU A 109 -3.15 5.42 3.58
CA LEU A 109 -2.14 5.82 4.58
C LEU A 109 -2.76 5.78 5.98
N GLN A 110 -2.00 5.27 6.95
CA GLN A 110 -2.41 5.19 8.34
C GLN A 110 -1.46 6.02 9.22
N VAL A 111 -2.02 6.93 10.01
CA VAL A 111 -1.30 7.73 11.01
C VAL A 111 -1.58 7.12 12.37
N LEU A 112 -0.61 6.35 12.88
CA LEU A 112 -0.72 5.55 14.10
C LEU A 112 0.21 6.06 15.21
N SER A 113 1.08 7.00 14.89
CA SER A 113 2.04 7.58 15.84
C SER A 113 2.34 9.05 15.53
N MET A 114 2.91 9.76 16.51
CA MET A 114 3.45 11.10 16.30
C MET A 114 4.59 11.12 15.26
N LYS A 115 5.33 10.00 15.13
CA LYS A 115 6.39 9.85 14.14
C LYS A 115 5.82 9.90 12.72
N ASP A 116 4.65 9.30 12.47
CA ASP A 116 4.02 9.34 11.14
C ASP A 116 3.66 10.77 10.72
N ILE A 117 3.18 11.58 11.67
CA ILE A 117 2.87 13.00 11.44
C ILE A 117 4.16 13.76 11.10
N GLU A 118 5.23 13.50 11.84
CA GLU A 118 6.52 14.15 11.63
C GLU A 118 7.15 13.74 10.30
N ASP A 119 7.07 12.47 9.92
CA ASP A 119 7.56 11.96 8.64
C ASP A 119 6.82 12.66 7.47
N ILE A 120 5.48 12.83 7.58
CA ILE A 120 4.68 13.62 6.62
C ILE A 120 5.17 15.06 6.52
N ARG A 121 5.38 15.72 7.66
CA ARG A 121 5.84 17.11 7.73
C ARG A 121 7.20 17.28 7.06
N VAL A 122 8.18 16.44 7.43
CA VAL A 122 9.55 16.49 6.92
C VAL A 122 9.56 16.29 5.40
N GLN A 123 8.82 15.32 4.89
CA GLN A 123 8.80 15.05 3.44
C GLN A 123 8.12 16.19 2.65
N ALA A 124 7.01 16.74 3.15
CA ALA A 124 6.37 17.88 2.51
C ALA A 124 7.30 19.10 2.49
N GLU A 125 8.00 19.39 3.60
CA GLU A 125 8.95 20.50 3.67
C GLU A 125 10.19 20.30 2.79
N ALA A 126 10.69 19.08 2.64
CA ALA A 126 11.81 18.78 1.77
C ALA A 126 11.51 19.13 0.29
N ILE A 127 10.26 18.91 -0.14
CA ILE A 127 9.81 19.22 -1.50
C ILE A 127 9.49 20.71 -1.66
N LEU A 128 8.75 21.29 -0.71
CA LEU A 128 8.19 22.63 -0.84
C LEU A 128 9.12 23.75 -0.36
N GLY A 129 9.99 23.45 0.60
CA GLY A 129 10.93 24.40 1.20
C GLY A 129 11.83 25.11 0.17
N PRO A 130 12.47 24.38 -0.76
CA PRO A 130 13.35 24.99 -1.77
C PRO A 130 12.63 25.86 -2.82
N LEU A 131 11.30 25.78 -2.93
CA LEU A 131 10.56 26.45 -4.02
C LEU A 131 10.48 27.97 -3.86
N GLY A 132 10.61 28.49 -2.64
CA GLY A 132 10.55 29.93 -2.34
C GLY A 132 9.21 30.61 -2.69
N ARG A 133 8.16 29.84 -3.00
CA ARG A 133 6.83 30.32 -3.38
C ARG A 133 5.75 29.38 -2.89
N LYS A 134 4.52 29.89 -2.82
CA LYS A 134 3.34 29.07 -2.54
C LYS A 134 2.87 28.28 -3.76
N VAL A 135 2.28 27.12 -3.50
CA VAL A 135 1.80 26.17 -4.52
C VAL A 135 0.31 25.89 -4.35
N ASN A 136 -0.34 25.43 -5.41
CA ASN A 136 -1.67 24.83 -5.28
C ASN A 136 -1.50 23.37 -4.87
N ALA A 137 -2.40 22.82 -4.04
CA ALA A 137 -2.31 21.45 -3.56
C ALA A 137 -3.60 20.66 -3.80
N ILE A 138 -3.46 19.38 -4.16
CA ILE A 138 -4.55 18.40 -4.24
C ILE A 138 -4.21 17.23 -3.33
N VAL A 139 -5.10 16.91 -2.40
CA VAL A 139 -4.90 15.84 -1.42
C VAL A 139 -5.97 14.75 -1.51
N ASN A 140 -5.54 13.51 -1.76
CA ASN A 140 -6.37 12.32 -1.71
C ASN A 140 -6.37 11.72 -0.30
N TYR A 141 -7.53 11.51 0.29
CA TYR A 141 -7.72 10.89 1.61
C TYR A 141 -8.51 9.56 1.54
N ASP A 142 -8.63 8.93 0.38
CA ASP A 142 -9.33 7.63 0.26
C ASP A 142 -8.73 6.56 1.18
N ASN A 143 -9.56 5.83 1.91
CA ASN A 143 -9.08 4.81 2.86
C ASN A 143 -8.02 5.31 3.89
N PHE A 144 -7.90 6.62 4.10
CA PHE A 144 -6.99 7.21 5.09
C PHE A 144 -7.50 6.93 6.50
N PHE A 145 -6.58 6.63 7.41
CA PHE A 145 -6.90 6.40 8.82
C PHE A 145 -5.96 7.18 9.73
N ILE A 146 -6.49 7.71 10.82
CA ILE A 146 -5.72 8.37 11.88
C ILE A 146 -6.30 7.98 13.23
N LEU A 147 -5.43 7.70 14.21
CA LEU A 147 -5.88 7.49 15.59
C LEU A 147 -6.54 8.76 16.15
N PRO A 148 -7.66 8.65 16.88
CA PRO A 148 -8.37 9.83 17.40
C PRO A 148 -7.49 10.80 18.19
N ASP A 149 -6.62 10.27 19.06
CA ASP A 149 -5.74 11.07 19.93
C ASP A 149 -4.65 11.83 19.16
N LEU A 150 -4.42 11.47 17.90
CA LEU A 150 -3.45 12.12 17.01
C LEU A 150 -4.08 13.20 16.11
N ALA A 151 -5.41 13.28 16.08
CA ALA A 151 -6.12 14.16 15.15
C ALA A 151 -5.74 15.63 15.35
N ASP A 152 -5.65 16.09 16.59
CA ASP A 152 -5.32 17.49 16.89
C ASP A 152 -3.90 17.85 16.42
N ALA A 153 -2.91 17.02 16.76
CA ALA A 153 -1.53 17.20 16.34
C ALA A 153 -1.39 17.18 14.80
N TYR A 154 -2.12 16.28 14.13
CA TYR A 154 -2.12 16.20 12.68
C TYR A 154 -2.71 17.46 12.04
N VAL A 155 -3.82 17.98 12.57
CA VAL A 155 -4.43 19.19 12.04
C VAL A 155 -3.54 20.42 12.27
N ASP A 156 -2.85 20.50 13.41
CA ASP A 156 -1.90 21.58 13.68
C ASP A 156 -0.72 21.56 12.69
N MET A 157 -0.19 20.37 12.38
CA MET A 157 0.81 20.18 11.34
C MET A 157 0.29 20.61 9.95
N VAL A 158 -0.92 20.18 9.57
CA VAL A 158 -1.55 20.58 8.29
C VAL A 158 -1.74 22.09 8.22
N LYS A 159 -2.15 22.74 9.32
CA LYS A 159 -2.31 24.19 9.39
C LYS A 159 -0.98 24.91 9.14
N ALA A 160 0.11 24.43 9.71
CA ALA A 160 1.44 24.98 9.49
C ALA A 160 1.86 24.86 8.01
N LEU A 161 1.65 23.69 7.39
CA LEU A 161 1.95 23.49 5.97
C LEU A 161 1.11 24.38 5.05
N VAL A 162 -0.21 24.46 5.30
CA VAL A 162 -1.13 25.28 4.50
C VAL A 162 -0.73 26.76 4.58
N SER A 163 -0.45 27.26 5.79
CA SER A 163 -0.10 28.67 5.99
C SER A 163 1.20 29.05 5.26
N ARG A 164 2.22 28.19 5.34
CA ARG A 164 3.56 28.44 4.80
C ARG A 164 3.65 28.19 3.30
N PHE A 165 3.09 27.09 2.80
CA PHE A 165 3.39 26.60 1.46
C PHE A 165 2.21 26.62 0.50
N TYR A 166 0.95 26.68 0.96
CA TYR A 166 -0.19 26.57 0.05
C TYR A 166 -0.82 27.94 -0.25
N GLU A 167 -1.08 28.15 -1.53
CA GLU A 167 -1.92 29.23 -2.05
C GLU A 167 -3.38 28.79 -2.01
N ASN A 168 -3.68 27.65 -2.64
CA ASN A 168 -4.97 26.98 -2.57
C ASN A 168 -4.78 25.50 -2.28
N VAL A 169 -5.77 24.88 -1.65
CA VAL A 169 -5.78 23.45 -1.41
C VAL A 169 -7.17 22.88 -1.61
N THR A 170 -7.23 21.78 -2.34
CA THR A 170 -8.43 20.98 -2.53
C THR A 170 -8.19 19.57 -2.06
N ARG A 171 -9.18 18.98 -1.40
CA ARG A 171 -9.10 17.64 -0.82
C ARG A 171 -10.20 16.79 -1.42
N TYR A 172 -10.02 15.47 -1.50
CA TYR A 172 -11.11 14.57 -1.83
C TYR A 172 -11.04 13.26 -1.04
N THR A 173 -12.21 12.67 -0.80
CA THR A 173 -12.35 11.31 -0.27
C THR A 173 -13.75 10.79 -0.53
N THR A 174 -13.84 9.49 -0.81
CA THR A 174 -15.05 8.69 -0.90
C THR A 174 -15.65 8.40 0.49
N SER A 175 -14.88 8.50 1.58
CA SER A 175 -15.35 8.23 2.95
C SER A 175 -16.15 9.39 3.54
N ALA A 176 -17.48 9.22 3.65
CA ALA A 176 -18.38 10.24 4.23
C ALA A 176 -18.05 10.57 5.70
N PHE A 177 -17.61 9.58 6.48
CA PHE A 177 -17.24 9.78 7.88
C PHE A 177 -15.97 10.63 8.04
N LEU A 178 -14.98 10.41 7.18
CA LEU A 178 -13.73 11.17 7.21
C LEU A 178 -13.96 12.62 6.77
N ARG A 179 -14.87 12.85 5.79
CA ARG A 179 -15.31 14.20 5.41
C ARG A 179 -15.83 14.98 6.61
N MET A 180 -16.64 14.34 7.47
CA MET A 180 -17.19 14.97 8.67
C MET A 180 -16.09 15.30 9.70
N LYS A 181 -15.29 14.32 10.13
CA LYS A 181 -14.26 14.54 11.17
C LYS A 181 -13.14 15.50 10.77
N ILE A 182 -12.54 15.29 9.59
CA ILE A 182 -11.46 16.16 9.11
C ILE A 182 -12.02 17.53 8.72
N GLY A 183 -13.19 17.56 8.08
CA GLY A 183 -13.86 18.81 7.71
C GLY A 183 -14.16 19.69 8.93
N GLU A 184 -14.66 19.11 10.03
CA GLU A 184 -14.89 19.84 11.28
C GLU A 184 -13.59 20.28 11.95
N GLY A 185 -12.59 19.40 12.06
CA GLY A 185 -11.28 19.76 12.65
C GLY A 185 -10.56 20.88 11.90
N LEU A 186 -10.63 20.89 10.57
CA LEU A 186 -10.08 21.96 9.73
C LEU A 186 -10.86 23.27 9.87
N LYS A 187 -12.20 23.21 9.91
CA LYS A 187 -13.06 24.39 10.11
C LYS A 187 -12.75 25.10 11.42
N VAL A 188 -12.68 24.36 12.53
CA VAL A 188 -12.42 24.90 13.87
C VAL A 188 -11.09 25.68 13.92
N ARG A 189 -10.09 25.23 13.15
CA ARG A 189 -8.75 25.83 13.14
C ARG A 189 -8.54 26.85 12.02
N GLY A 190 -9.58 27.18 11.24
CA GLY A 190 -9.57 28.22 10.20
C GLY A 190 -9.00 27.78 8.85
N VAL A 191 -8.94 26.47 8.58
CA VAL A 191 -8.45 25.93 7.30
C VAL A 191 -9.64 25.60 6.40
N ALA A 192 -9.58 26.01 5.13
CA ALA A 192 -10.64 25.79 4.16
C ALA A 192 -10.98 24.29 4.04
N PRO A 193 -12.20 23.86 4.37
CA PRO A 193 -12.55 22.45 4.60
C PRO A 193 -13.09 21.75 3.35
N TYR A 194 -12.89 22.31 2.14
CA TYR A 194 -13.51 21.79 0.93
C TYR A 194 -12.93 20.41 0.58
N ILE A 195 -13.72 19.38 0.87
CA ILE A 195 -13.43 17.98 0.55
C ILE A 195 -14.47 17.54 -0.49
N HIS A 196 -14.02 17.25 -1.71
CA HIS A 196 -14.82 16.79 -2.83
C HIS A 196 -14.95 15.26 -2.82
N GLU A 197 -15.86 14.72 -3.64
CA GLU A 197 -16.05 13.27 -3.74
C GLU A 197 -15.15 12.64 -4.80
N SER A 198 -14.59 13.43 -5.73
CA SER A 198 -13.71 12.92 -6.80
C SER A 198 -12.53 13.84 -7.15
N ARG A 199 -11.49 13.24 -7.75
CA ARG A 199 -10.30 13.94 -8.28
C ARG A 199 -10.64 14.99 -9.34
N GLU A 200 -11.61 14.70 -10.20
CA GLU A 200 -12.05 15.60 -11.29
C GLU A 200 -12.71 16.87 -10.74
N GLU A 201 -13.56 16.73 -9.72
CA GLU A 201 -14.14 17.87 -9.01
C GLU A 201 -13.08 18.68 -8.27
N ALA A 202 -12.10 18.00 -7.67
CA ALA A 202 -11.01 18.66 -6.96
C ALA A 202 -10.15 19.53 -7.89
N ARG A 203 -9.87 19.07 -9.12
CA ARG A 203 -9.22 19.89 -10.16
C ARG A 203 -10.09 21.08 -10.57
N LYS A 204 -11.38 20.86 -10.83
CA LYS A 204 -12.31 21.93 -11.25
C LYS A 204 -12.46 23.03 -10.19
N GLY A 205 -12.45 22.67 -8.90
CA GLY A 205 -12.54 23.60 -7.77
C GLY A 205 -11.36 24.58 -7.67
N LEU A 206 -10.19 24.22 -8.19
CA LEU A 206 -9.02 25.11 -8.26
C LEU A 206 -9.08 26.07 -9.46
N THR A 207 -9.64 25.61 -10.58
CA THR A 207 -9.76 26.43 -11.81
C THR A 207 -10.93 27.41 -11.78
N GLY A 208 -11.96 27.18 -10.95
CA GLY A 208 -13.20 27.97 -10.92
C GLY A 208 -13.21 29.19 -9.99
N ARG A 209 -12.08 29.58 -9.40
CA ARG A 209 -11.98 30.71 -8.44
C ARG A 209 -11.32 31.98 -8.99
N ARG A 210 -11.31 32.17 -10.31
CA ARG A 210 -10.92 33.45 -10.93
C ARG A 210 -12.06 34.46 -10.93
#